data_AF-A0A840LBV9-F1
#
_entry.id   AF-A0A840LBV9-F1
#
_cell.length_a   1.000
_cell.length_b   1.000
_cell.length_c   1.000
_cell.angle_alpha   90.00
_cell.angle_beta   90.00
_cell.angle_gamma   90.00
#
_symmetry.space_group_name_H-M   'P 1'
#
loop_
_entity.id
_entity.type
_entity.pdbx_description
1 polymer ?
#
loop_
_entity_poly.entity_id
_entity_poly.type
_entity_poly.pdbx_seq_one_letter_code
_entity_poly.pdbx_strand_id
1 'polypeptide(L)' 'MLGNYRKRIAAMAIQLAKDDPQLVKEVIARLREAGDIEADDLVYLDRIADRWIRIAQENQVRGQRR' A
#
# COMPACT_ATOMS: atom_id res chain seq x y z
N MET A 1 9.66 -17.75 17.93
CA MET A 1 10.56 -17.17 16.89
C MET A 1 9.82 -16.72 15.62
N LEU A 2 8.94 -17.53 14.99
CA LEU A 2 8.26 -17.16 13.74
C LEU A 2 7.33 -15.93 13.82
N GLY A 3 6.72 -15.67 14.98
CA GLY A 3 5.84 -14.51 15.17
C GLY A 3 6.53 -13.15 15.02
N ASN A 4 7.78 -13.02 15.50
CA ASN A 4 8.53 -11.77 15.36
C ASN A 4 8.98 -11.54 13.91
N TYR A 5 9.32 -12.61 13.19
CA TYR A 5 9.65 -12.52 11.78
C TYR A 5 8.45 -12.07 10.94
N ARG A 6 7.29 -12.72 11.11
CA ARG A 6 6.04 -12.33 10.43
C ARG A 6 5.65 -10.87 10.72
N LYS A 7 5.77 -10.44 11.98
CA LYS A 7 5.52 -9.03 12.37
C LYS A 7 6.46 -8.05 11.65
N ARG A 8 7.73 -8.41 11.49
CA ARG A 8 8.71 -7.57 10.75
C ARG A 8 8.35 -7.47 9.28
N ILE A 9 8.00 -8.59 8.63
CA ILE A 9 7.57 -8.58 7.23
C ILE A 9 6.31 -7.73 7.05
N ALA A 10 5.31 -7.89 7.91
CA ALA A 10 4.11 -7.06 7.88
C ALA A 10 4.43 -5.57 8.06
N ALA A 11 5.31 -5.22 9.00
CA ALA A 11 5.73 -3.83 9.20
C ALA A 11 6.43 -3.24 7.96
N MET A 12 7.30 -4.03 7.30
CA MET A 12 7.96 -3.61 6.06
C MET A 12 6.94 -3.38 4.93
N ALA A 13 6.00 -4.29 4.74
CA ALA A 13 4.95 -4.14 3.72
C ALA A 13 4.05 -2.93 3.99
N ILE A 14 3.69 -2.70 5.26
CA ILE A 14 2.95 -1.51 5.68
C ILE A 14 3.74 -0.24 5.36
N GLN A 15 5.05 -0.22 5.66
CA GLN A 15 5.90 0.94 5.42
C GLN A 15 5.98 1.26 3.91
N LEU A 16 6.16 0.23 3.07
CA LEU A 16 6.17 0.40 1.62
C LEU A 16 4.86 1.02 1.09
N ALA A 17 3.71 0.60 1.63
CA ALA A 17 2.41 1.18 1.27
C ALA A 17 2.23 2.64 1.69
N LYS A 18 3.10 3.17 2.57
CA LYS A 18 3.14 4.61 2.90
C LYS A 18 4.12 5.36 2.02
N ASP A 19 5.29 4.77 1.78
CA ASP A 19 6.39 5.41 1.07
C ASP A 19 6.14 5.50 -0.44
N ASP A 20 5.59 4.44 -1.03
CA ASP A 20 5.21 4.39 -2.46
C ASP A 20 3.85 3.68 -2.64
N PRO A 21 2.75 4.39 -2.37
CA PRO A 21 1.43 3.77 -2.43
C PRO A 21 1.01 3.42 -3.87
N GLN A 22 1.48 4.15 -4.89
CA GLN A 22 1.16 3.84 -6.28
C GLN A 22 1.77 2.50 -6.71
N LEU A 23 3.07 2.29 -6.43
CA LEU A 23 3.75 1.03 -6.74
C LEU A 23 3.06 -0.15 -6.05
N VAL A 24 2.68 0.01 -4.77
CA VAL A 24 2.00 -1.07 -4.03
C VAL A 24 0.67 -1.45 -4.70
N LYS A 25 -0.14 -0.48 -5.12
CA LYS A 25 -1.39 -0.79 -5.84
C LYS A 25 -1.13 -1.49 -7.17
N GLU A 26 -0.11 -1.07 -7.91
CA GLU A 26 0.27 -1.69 -9.18
C GLU A 26 0.71 -3.15 -8.99
N VAL A 27 1.55 -3.42 -7.99
CA VAL A 27 2.00 -4.79 -7.67
C VAL A 27 0.82 -5.66 -7.23
N ILE A 28 -0.06 -5.16 -6.38
CA ILE A 28 -1.26 -5.91 -5.95
C ILE A 28 -2.15 -6.24 -7.16
N ALA A 29 -2.36 -5.28 -8.07
CA ALA A 29 -3.14 -5.52 -9.28
C ALA A 29 -2.52 -6.61 -10.15
N ARG A 30 -1.21 -6.54 -10.41
CA ARG A 30 -0.48 -7.56 -11.19
C ARG A 30 -0.55 -8.94 -10.55
N LEU A 31 -0.42 -9.05 -9.23
CA LEU A 31 -0.52 -10.33 -8.52
C LEU A 31 -1.92 -10.93 -8.63
N ARG A 32 -2.98 -10.10 -8.56
CA ARG A 32 -4.37 -10.54 -8.77
C ARG A 32 -4.60 -11.01 -10.20
N GLU A 33 -4.09 -10.26 -11.18
CA GLU A 33 -4.17 -10.62 -12.61
C GLU A 33 -3.44 -11.94 -12.91
N ALA A 34 -2.31 -12.17 -12.27
CA ALA A 34 -1.56 -13.43 -12.37
C ALA A 34 -2.23 -14.60 -11.63
N GLY A 35 -3.18 -14.33 -10.73
CA GLY A 35 -3.78 -15.34 -9.86
C GLY A 35 -2.87 -15.81 -8.72
N ASP A 36 -1.80 -15.05 -8.43
CA ASP A 36 -0.87 -15.35 -7.34
C ASP A 36 -1.47 -15.08 -5.95
N ILE A 37 -2.50 -14.24 -5.89
CA ILE A 37 -3.26 -13.88 -4.68
C ILE A 37 -4.76 -13.80 -5.00
N GLU A 38 -5.59 -14.05 -3.99
CA GLU A 38 -7.04 -13.89 -4.11
C GLU A 38 -7.47 -12.41 -4.13
N ALA A 39 -8.72 -12.15 -4.49
CA ALA A 39 -9.22 -10.77 -4.58
C ALA A 39 -9.25 -10.06 -3.21
N ASP A 40 -9.45 -10.80 -2.13
CA ASP A 40 -9.49 -10.30 -0.76
C ASP A 40 -8.10 -10.27 -0.08
N ASP A 41 -7.11 -10.93 -0.68
CA ASP A 41 -5.73 -10.83 -0.25
C ASP A 41 -5.20 -9.40 -0.41
N LEU A 42 -4.35 -9.03 0.55
CA LEU A 42 -3.66 -7.73 0.62
C LEU A 42 -4.57 -6.49 0.63
N VAL A 43 -5.90 -6.65 0.79
CA VAL A 43 -6.87 -5.53 0.86
C VAL A 43 -6.50 -4.51 1.94
N TYR A 44 -5.88 -4.96 3.03
CA TYR A 44 -5.39 -4.04 4.07
C TYR A 44 -4.29 -3.10 3.56
N LEU A 45 -3.34 -3.60 2.78
CA LEU A 45 -2.28 -2.79 2.17
C LEU A 45 -2.85 -1.86 1.09
N ASP A 46 -3.77 -2.37 0.28
CA ASP A 46 -4.45 -1.59 -0.76
C ASP A 46 -5.17 -0.37 -0.15
N ARG A 47 -5.87 -0.56 0.98
CA ARG A 47 -6.53 0.53 1.73
C ARG A 47 -5.54 1.53 2.35
N ILE A 48 -4.38 1.08 2.81
CA ILE A 48 -3.32 1.98 3.30
C ILE A 48 -2.84 2.85 2.15
N ALA A 49 -2.56 2.24 1.00
CA ALA A 49 -2.10 2.94 -0.19
C ALA A 49 -3.12 4.00 -0.66
N ASP A 50 -4.40 3.65 -0.75
CA ASP A 50 -5.48 4.59 -1.08
C ASP A 50 -5.51 5.82 -0.17
N ARG A 51 -5.32 5.61 1.14
CA ARG A 51 -5.29 6.69 2.11
C ARG A 51 -4.10 7.64 1.85
N TRP A 52 -2.91 7.10 1.59
CA TRP A 52 -1.72 7.91 1.36
C TRP A 52 -1.77 8.67 0.03
N ILE A 53 -2.32 8.05 -1.02
CA ILE A 53 -2.58 8.73 -2.30
C ILE A 53 -3.48 9.95 -2.07
N ARG A 54 -4.57 9.78 -1.32
CA ARG A 54 -5.48 10.88 -0.99
C ARG A 54 -4.78 12.01 -0.23
N ILE A 55 -3.99 11.68 0.79
CA ILE A 55 -3.22 12.67 1.56
C ILE A 55 -2.26 13.44 0.65
N ALA A 56 -1.55 12.75 -0.25
CA ALA A 56 -0.63 13.37 -1.19
C ALA A 56 -1.36 14.34 -2.13
N GLN A 57 -2.51 13.94 -2.67
CA GLN A 57 -3.35 14.79 -3.53
C GLN A 57 -3.86 16.03 -2.79
N GLU A 58 -4.36 15.88 -1.57
CA GLU A 58 -4.82 17.00 -0.74
C GLU A 58 -3.70 18.00 -0.46
N ASN A 59 -2.48 17.50 -0.20
CA ASN A 59 -1.31 18.34 0.02
C ASN A 59 -0.88 19.10 -1.24
N GLN A 60 -0.95 18.46 -2.41
CA GLN A 60 -0.68 19.13 -3.69
C GLN A 60 -1.66 20.27 -3.94
N VAL A 61 -2.97 20.04 -3.75
CA VAL A 61 -3.99 21.08 -3.91
C VAL A 61 -3.77 22.24 -2.94
N ARG A 62 -3.42 21.97 -1.69
CA ARG A 62 -3.11 23.02 -0.70
C ARG A 62 -1.83 23.79 -1.04
N GLY A 63 -0.81 23.11 -1.54
CA GLY A 63 0.45 23.73 -1.96
C GLY A 63 0.29 24.66 -3.17
N GLN A 64 -0.57 24.30 -4.12
CA GLN A 64 -0.88 25.12 -5.31
C GLN A 64 -1.69 26.38 -5.02
N ARG A 65 -2.33 26.48 -3.85
CA ARG A 65 -3.14 27.64 -3.42
C ARG A 65 -2.36 28.66 -2.58
N ARG A 66 -1.06 28.45 -2.37
CA ARG A 66 -0.16 29.36 -1.65
C ARG A 66 0.70 30.15 -2.63
#